data_AF-A0A059BPZ2-F1
#
_entry.id   AF-A0A059BPZ2-F1
#
_cell.length_a   1.000
_cell.length_b   1.000
_cell.length_c   1.000
_cell.angle_alpha   90.00
_cell.angle_beta   90.00
_cell.angle_gamma   90.00
#
_symmetry.space_group_name_H-M   'P 1'
#
loop_
_entity.id
_entity.type
_entity.pdbx_description
1 polymer ?
#
loop_
_entity_poly.entity_id
_entity_poly.type
_entity_poly.pdbx_seq_one_letter_code
_entity_poly.pdbx_strand_id
1 'polypeptide(L)'
;MCEHQCGHVTVPYPFGLQTGCVRSPDFLLNCTNTEGSGLQLMLGNLTIRKISPRGSTMVVSLPEAYKCYNQNGTLANESNSVVIDLSPHPRYRFSETLNKLTVLGCDTMAVVANSGGTLGGGCISYCGNN
;
A
#
# COMPACT_ATOMS: atom_id res chain seq x y z
N MET A 1 13.95 -9.71 25.26
CA MET A 1 14.19 -8.39 24.66
C MET A 1 13.21 -8.21 23.51
N CYS A 2 12.70 -7.01 23.27
CA CYS A 2 11.77 -6.75 22.17
C CYS A 2 12.52 -6.26 20.93
N GLU A 3 12.22 -6.84 19.77
CA GLU A 3 12.78 -6.36 18.50
C GLU A 3 11.95 -5.18 17.97
N HIS A 4 12.63 -4.07 17.72
CA HIS A 4 12.03 -2.80 17.32
C HIS A 4 12.41 -2.36 15.91
N GLN A 5 12.93 -3.28 15.10
CA GLN A 5 13.36 -2.97 13.74
C GLN A 5 13.12 -4.17 12.82
N CYS A 6 12.63 -3.89 11.62
CA CYS A 6 12.50 -4.87 10.55
C CYS A 6 13.11 -4.26 9.29
N GLY A 7 14.28 -4.77 8.89
CA GLY A 7 15.07 -4.17 7.82
C GLY A 7 15.43 -2.70 8.14
N HIS A 8 15.01 -1.77 7.28
CA HIS A 8 15.23 -0.34 7.45
C HIS A 8 14.10 0.40 8.19
N VAL A 9 13.08 -0.32 8.69
CA VAL A 9 11.90 0.27 9.32
C VAL A 9 11.94 0.07 10.84
N THR A 10 11.93 1.17 11.59
CA THR A 10 11.75 1.14 13.04
C THR A 10 10.29 0.87 13.39
N VAL A 11 10.07 -0.01 14.37
CA VAL A 11 8.76 -0.46 14.88
C VAL A 11 8.56 0.12 16.29
N PRO A 12 7.88 1.27 16.41
CA PRO A 12 7.61 1.91 17.69
C PRO A 12 6.38 1.30 18.36
N TYR A 13 6.34 1.34 19.70
CA TYR A 13 5.11 1.10 20.45
C TYR A 13 3.98 2.04 19.95
N PRO A 14 2.73 1.57 19.78
CA PRO A 14 2.13 0.31 20.26
C PRO A 14 2.37 -0.94 19.39
N PHE A 15 3.07 -0.80 18.27
CA PHE A 15 3.41 -1.90 17.36
C PHE A 15 4.56 -2.74 17.86
N GLY A 16 4.66 -3.96 17.35
CA GLY A 16 5.73 -4.89 17.67
C GLY A 16 5.73 -6.10 16.75
N LEU A 17 6.82 -6.86 16.82
CA LEU A 17 7.06 -8.05 15.98
C LEU A 17 6.86 -9.37 16.76
N GLN A 18 6.64 -9.27 18.07
CA GLN A 18 6.62 -10.41 18.98
C GLN A 18 5.51 -10.24 20.01
N THR A 19 4.94 -11.37 20.42
CA THR A 19 3.96 -11.42 21.52
C THR A 19 4.62 -10.93 22.81
N GLY A 20 3.89 -10.12 23.59
CA GLY A 20 4.42 -9.47 24.80
C GLY A 20 5.17 -8.14 24.55
N CYS A 21 5.48 -7.81 23.29
CA CYS A 21 6.12 -6.54 22.89
C CYS A 21 5.15 -5.60 22.14
N VAL A 22 3.85 -5.88 22.21
CA VAL A 22 2.76 -5.18 21.52
C VAL A 22 1.72 -4.69 22.53
N ARG A 23 0.96 -3.64 22.21
CA ARG A 23 -0.14 -3.18 23.08
C ARG A 23 -1.28 -4.20 23.16
N SER A 24 -1.65 -4.77 22.03
CA SER A 24 -2.63 -5.86 21.87
C SER A 24 -2.24 -6.71 20.65
N PRO A 25 -2.81 -7.91 20.48
CA PRO A 25 -2.56 -8.75 19.31
C PRO A 25 -2.84 -8.05 17.97
N ASP A 26 -3.73 -7.07 17.95
CA ASP A 26 -4.08 -6.27 16.76
C ASP A 26 -2.91 -5.39 16.26
N PHE A 27 -1.95 -5.07 17.14
CA PHE A 27 -0.77 -4.28 16.79
C PHE A 27 0.45 -5.13 16.40
N LEU A 28 0.27 -6.45 16.30
CA LEU A 28 1.32 -7.35 15.85
C LEU A 28 1.54 -7.17 14.34
N LEU A 29 2.77 -6.85 13.96
CA LEU A 29 3.19 -6.71 12.57
C LEU A 29 4.07 -7.90 12.18
N ASN A 30 4.06 -8.25 10.91
CA ASN A 30 4.90 -9.32 10.37
C ASN A 30 6.15 -8.72 9.72
N CYS A 31 7.31 -9.29 10.04
CA CYS A 31 8.56 -9.01 9.35
C CYS A 31 8.90 -10.21 8.48
N THR A 32 8.82 -10.07 7.16
CA THR A 32 9.02 -11.16 6.20
C THR A 32 10.29 -10.92 5.39
N ASN A 33 11.05 -11.97 5.10
CA ASN A 33 12.17 -11.88 4.16
C ASN A 33 11.65 -12.18 2.76
N THR A 34 11.70 -11.20 1.87
CA THR A 34 11.33 -11.38 0.46
C THR A 34 12.61 -11.51 -0.36
N GLU A 35 12.73 -12.59 -1.15
CA GLU A 35 13.91 -12.84 -1.98
C GLU A 35 14.24 -11.62 -2.85
N GLY A 36 15.50 -11.20 -2.83
CA GLY A 36 15.99 -10.03 -3.57
C GLY A 36 15.65 -8.66 -2.95
N SER A 37 14.77 -8.58 -1.95
CA SER A 37 14.36 -7.30 -1.33
C SER A 37 14.68 -7.19 0.17
N GLY A 38 15.12 -8.27 0.81
CA GLY A 38 15.47 -8.32 2.23
C GLY A 38 14.24 -8.33 3.15
N LEU A 39 14.46 -7.95 4.42
CA LEU A 39 13.40 -7.89 5.42
C LEU A 39 12.43 -6.73 5.15
N GLN A 40 11.14 -7.07 5.05
CA GLN A 40 10.04 -6.15 4.83
C GLN A 40 9.04 -6.22 5.98
N LEU A 41 8.64 -5.04 6.47
CA LEU A 41 7.60 -4.92 7.48
C LEU A 41 6.24 -4.89 6.79
N MET A 42 5.30 -5.71 7.25
CA MET A 42 4.02 -5.95 6.60
C MET A 42 2.83 -5.58 7.49
N LEU A 43 1.84 -4.90 6.90
CA LEU A 43 0.49 -4.72 7.43
C LEU A 43 -0.48 -5.45 6.51
N GLY A 44 -0.89 -6.67 6.87
CA GLY A 44 -1.62 -7.53 5.95
C GLY A 44 -0.82 -7.80 4.68
N ASN A 45 -1.33 -7.38 3.53
CA ASN A 45 -0.65 -7.46 2.22
C ASN A 45 0.14 -6.19 1.84
N LEU A 46 0.19 -5.19 2.71
CA LEU A 46 0.85 -3.91 2.44
C LEU A 46 2.25 -3.88 3.05
N THR A 47 3.23 -3.42 2.27
CA THR A 47 4.58 -3.20 2.79
C THR A 47 4.67 -1.83 3.47
N ILE A 48 4.96 -1.81 4.76
CA ILE A 48 5.24 -0.59 5.50
C ILE A 48 6.65 -0.11 5.15
N ARG A 49 6.76 1.18 4.78
CA ARG A 49 8.03 1.86 4.50
C ARG A 49 8.50 2.73 5.66
N LYS A 50 7.55 3.32 6.41
CA LYS A 50 7.87 4.19 7.55
C LYS A 50 6.70 4.28 8.51
N ILE A 51 7.00 4.27 9.80
CA ILE A 51 6.05 4.58 10.87
C ILE A 51 6.52 5.87 11.55
N SER A 52 5.62 6.84 11.69
CA SER A 52 5.89 8.11 12.39
C SER A 52 4.88 8.29 13.52
N PRO A 53 5.25 7.95 14.77
CA PRO A 53 4.37 8.14 15.93
C PRO A 53 3.98 9.60 16.15
N ARG A 54 4.94 10.52 16.02
CA ARG A 54 4.70 11.97 16.17
C ARG A 54 3.74 12.51 15.11
N GLY A 55 3.83 12.01 13.88
CA GLY A 55 2.91 12.36 12.81
C GLY A 55 1.60 11.60 12.83
N SER A 56 1.48 10.54 13.66
CA SER A 56 0.37 9.58 13.61
C SER A 56 0.13 9.03 12.20
N THR A 57 1.20 8.78 11.46
CA THR A 57 1.16 8.36 10.05
C THR A 57 1.98 7.11 9.83
N MET A 58 1.47 6.25 8.96
CA MET A 58 2.19 5.11 8.41
C MET A 58 2.26 5.27 6.90
N VAL A 59 3.46 5.16 6.32
CA VAL A 59 3.66 5.19 4.88
C VAL A 59 3.77 3.74 4.42
N VAL A 60 2.88 3.35 3.51
CA VAL A 60 2.81 2.01 2.94
C VAL A 60 3.01 2.07 1.43
N SER A 61 3.55 1.00 0.85
CA SER A 61 3.60 0.79 -0.59
C SER A 61 2.43 -0.09 -1.01
N LEU A 62 1.79 0.30 -2.10
CA LEU A 62 0.74 -0.46 -2.75
C LEU A 62 1.32 -1.24 -3.93
N PRO A 63 0.78 -2.44 -4.25
CA PRO A 63 1.09 -3.07 -5.51
C PRO A 63 0.59 -2.20 -6.68
N GLU A 64 1.35 -2.19 -7.76
CA GLU A 64 1.02 -1.41 -8.95
C GLU A 64 -0.09 -2.10 -9.74
N ALA A 65 -1.15 -1.35 -10.05
CA ALA A 65 -2.15 -1.77 -11.02
C ALA A 65 -1.68 -1.36 -12.43
N TYR A 66 -1.79 -2.26 -13.40
CA TYR A 66 -1.32 -2.02 -14.76
C TYR A 66 -2.27 -2.60 -15.81
N LYS A 67 -2.25 -1.97 -16.99
CA LYS A 67 -2.84 -2.46 -18.23
C LYS A 67 -1.84 -2.21 -19.35
N CYS A 68 -1.34 -3.30 -19.93
CA CYS A 68 -0.30 -3.28 -20.94
C CYS A 68 -0.89 -3.75 -22.27
N TYR A 69 -0.51 -3.05 -23.34
CA TYR A 69 -0.97 -3.31 -24.71
C TYR A 69 0.23 -3.73 -25.57
N ASN A 70 -0.01 -4.55 -26.58
CA ASN A 70 1.01 -4.87 -27.58
C ASN A 70 1.10 -3.77 -28.65
N GLN A 71 2.02 -3.94 -29.60
CA GLN A 71 2.27 -2.98 -30.69
C GLN A 71 1.05 -2.73 -31.59
N ASN A 72 0.09 -3.66 -31.63
CA ASN A 72 -1.14 -3.54 -32.40
C ASN A 72 -2.28 -2.88 -31.61
N GLY A 73 -2.03 -2.43 -30.38
CA GLY A 73 -3.03 -1.83 -29.50
C GLY A 73 -3.99 -2.83 -28.84
N THR A 74 -3.73 -4.14 -28.95
CA THR A 74 -4.56 -5.15 -28.25
C THR A 74 -4.02 -5.40 -26.86
N LEU A 75 -4.91 -5.63 -25.90
CA LEU A 75 -4.56 -5.91 -24.52
C LEU A 75 -3.65 -7.14 -24.44
N ALA A 76 -2.45 -6.96 -23.89
CA ALA A 76 -1.45 -8.00 -23.73
C ALA A 76 -1.45 -8.58 -22.31
N ASN A 77 -1.59 -7.72 -21.30
CA ASN A 77 -1.58 -8.12 -19.90
C ASN A 77 -2.27 -7.07 -19.03
N GLU A 78 -2.94 -7.49 -17.95
CA GLU A 78 -3.51 -6.58 -16.96
C GLU A 78 -3.46 -7.16 -15.54
N SER A 79 -3.37 -6.28 -14.55
CA SER A 79 -3.54 -6.64 -13.15
C SER A 79 -5.01 -6.70 -12.76
N ASN A 80 -5.34 -7.53 -11.78
CA ASN A 80 -6.61 -7.42 -11.06
C ASN A 80 -6.72 -6.07 -10.31
N SER A 81 -7.95 -5.73 -9.92
CA SER A 81 -8.18 -4.56 -9.06
C SER A 81 -7.45 -4.71 -7.73
N VAL A 82 -6.70 -3.67 -7.33
CA VAL A 82 -6.00 -3.65 -6.05
C VAL A 82 -7.00 -3.30 -4.95
N VAL A 83 -7.19 -4.24 -4.01
CA VAL A 83 -8.06 -4.06 -2.85
C VAL A 83 -7.21 -3.76 -1.62
N ILE A 84 -7.57 -2.68 -0.93
CA ILE A 84 -6.91 -2.25 0.31
C ILE A 84 -7.92 -2.36 1.43
N ASP A 85 -7.70 -3.31 2.33
CA ASP A 85 -8.55 -3.49 3.50
C ASP A 85 -7.93 -2.83 4.74
N LEU A 86 -8.53 -1.72 5.17
CA LEU A 86 -8.16 -0.99 6.39
C LEU A 86 -9.17 -1.19 7.53
N SER A 87 -10.13 -2.11 7.35
CA SER A 87 -11.15 -2.45 8.35
C SER A 87 -10.64 -3.25 9.55
N PRO A 88 -9.57 -4.08 9.47
CA PRO A 88 -9.04 -4.78 10.63
C PRO A 88 -8.61 -3.83 11.74
N HIS A 89 -8.63 -4.30 12.98
CA HIS A 89 -8.13 -3.52 14.10
C HIS A 89 -6.58 -3.55 14.12
N PRO A 90 -5.93 -2.44 14.55
CA PRO A 90 -6.52 -1.12 14.76
C PRO A 90 -6.98 -0.49 13.44
N ARG A 91 -8.09 0.26 13.46
CA ARG A 91 -8.64 0.85 12.24
C ARG A 91 -7.76 1.97 11.71
N TYR A 92 -7.46 1.92 10.42
CA TYR A 92 -6.70 2.95 9.71
C TYR A 92 -7.58 3.71 8.72
N ARG A 93 -7.13 4.91 8.34
CA ARG A 93 -7.73 5.70 7.28
C ARG A 93 -6.65 6.25 6.36
N PHE A 94 -7.04 6.49 5.11
CA PHE A 94 -6.22 7.23 4.18
C PHE A 94 -6.02 8.67 4.67
N SER A 95 -4.80 9.20 4.56
CA SER A 95 -4.52 10.61 4.78
C SER A 95 -5.19 11.47 3.71
N GLU A 96 -5.85 12.55 4.12
CA GLU A 96 -6.50 13.47 3.18
C GLU A 96 -5.49 14.32 2.38
N THR A 97 -4.25 14.46 2.88
CA THR A 97 -3.27 15.39 2.31
C THR A 97 -1.97 14.73 1.84
N LEU A 98 -1.70 13.50 2.25
CA LEU A 98 -0.42 12.82 2.00
C LEU A 98 -0.52 11.69 0.97
N ASN A 99 -1.71 11.39 0.47
CA ASN A 99 -1.90 10.40 -0.58
C ASN A 99 -1.72 11.01 -1.96
N LYS A 100 -1.08 10.26 -2.86
CA LYS A 100 -0.95 10.61 -4.27
C LYS A 100 -1.36 9.39 -5.09
N LEU A 101 -2.34 9.57 -5.97
CA LEU A 101 -2.66 8.61 -7.03
C LEU A 101 -1.95 9.09 -8.29
N THR A 102 -1.10 8.25 -8.86
CA THR A 102 -0.34 8.56 -10.07
C THR A 102 -0.75 7.58 -11.16
N VAL A 103 -0.98 8.09 -12.36
CA VAL A 103 -1.27 7.29 -13.55
C VAL A 103 -0.20 7.58 -14.58
N LEU A 104 0.41 6.51 -15.11
CA LEU A 104 1.46 6.57 -16.11
C LEU A 104 0.99 5.81 -17.35
N GLY A 105 1.18 6.40 -18.52
CA GLY A 105 0.83 5.80 -19.79
C GLY A 105 -0.02 6.72 -20.66
N CYS A 106 -0.52 6.14 -21.74
CA CYS A 106 -1.28 6.81 -22.78
C CYS A 106 -2.69 6.26 -22.84
N ASP A 107 -3.69 7.13 -22.99
CA ASP A 107 -5.12 6.78 -23.02
C ASP A 107 -5.53 5.81 -21.90
N THR A 108 -5.12 6.15 -20.68
CA THR A 108 -5.26 5.29 -19.49
C THR A 108 -5.94 6.03 -18.36
N MET A 109 -6.69 5.28 -17.55
CA MET A 109 -7.45 5.79 -16.43
C MET A 109 -7.26 4.87 -15.22
N ALA A 110 -7.00 5.46 -14.06
CA ALA A 110 -7.07 4.74 -12.79
C ALA A 110 -8.14 5.37 -11.90
N VAL A 111 -8.89 4.50 -11.22
CA VAL A 111 -9.96 4.88 -10.30
C VAL A 111 -9.70 4.20 -8.97
N VAL A 112 -9.84 4.97 -7.90
CA VAL A 112 -9.89 4.47 -6.53
C VAL A 112 -11.29 4.74 -6.01
N ALA A 113 -11.96 3.70 -5.53
CA ALA A 113 -13.29 3.81 -4.95
C ALA A 113 -13.40 2.97 -3.67
N ASN A 114 -14.38 3.29 -2.84
CA ASN A 114 -14.77 2.43 -1.74
C ASN A 114 -15.36 1.10 -2.26
N SER A 115 -15.49 0.11 -1.37
CA SER A 115 -16.03 -1.22 -1.71
C SER A 115 -17.42 -1.19 -2.37
N GLY A 116 -18.23 -0.17 -2.07
CA GLY A 116 -19.55 0.03 -2.66
C GLY A 116 -19.58 0.80 -3.98
N GLY A 117 -18.43 1.31 -4.46
CA GLY A 117 -18.35 2.13 -5.68
C GLY A 117 -19.09 3.47 -5.62
N THR A 118 -19.57 3.87 -4.44
CA THR A 118 -20.39 5.08 -4.25
C THR A 118 -19.57 6.34 -4.10
N LEU A 119 -18.31 6.22 -3.67
CA LEU A 119 -17.40 7.33 -3.46
C LEU A 119 -16.01 6.95 -3.96
N GLY A 120 -15.45 7.80 -4.80
CA GLY A 120 -14.14 7.56 -5.39
C GLY A 120 -13.60 8.78 -6.11
N GLY A 121 -12.38 8.63 -6.59
CA GLY A 121 -11.68 9.59 -7.43
C GLY A 121 -10.81 8.85 -8.42
N GLY A 122 -10.28 9.57 -9.40
CA GLY A 122 -9.42 8.96 -10.39
C GLY A 122 -8.53 9.97 -11.09
N CYS A 123 -7.60 9.43 -11.86
CA CYS A 123 -6.74 10.20 -12.75
C CYS A 123 -6.85 9.60 -14.15
N ILE A 124 -6.80 10.46 -15.15
CA ILE A 124 -6.79 10.10 -16.56
C ILE A 124 -5.56 10.70 -17.22
N SER A 125 -4.92 9.93 -18.08
CA SER A 125 -3.89 10.38 -19.00
C SER A 125 -4.39 10.16 -20.42
N TYR A 126 -4.31 11.20 -21.25
CA TYR A 126 -4.76 11.18 -22.63
C TYR A 126 -3.61 11.59 -23.54
N CYS A 127 -3.44 10.91 -24.67
CA CYS A 127 -2.54 11.36 -25.71
C CYS A 127 -3.32 11.68 -26.97
N GLY A 128 -3.03 12.83 -27.59
CA GLY A 128 -3.42 13.06 -28.97
C GLY A 128 -2.48 12.33 -29.94
N ASN A 129 -3.01 12.01 -31.13
CA ASN A 129 -2.15 11.78 -32.28
C ASN A 129 -1.53 13.12 -32.70
N ASN A 130 -0.23 13.11 -33.03
CA ASN A 130 0.43 14.23 -33.68
C ASN A 130 0.44 13.98 -35.18
#